data_AF-A0A1T1I978-F1
#
_entry.id   AF-A0A1T1I978-F1
#
_cell.length_a   1.000
_cell.length_b   1.000
_cell.length_c   1.000
_cell.angle_alpha   90.00
_cell.angle_beta   90.00
_cell.angle_gamma   90.00
#
_symmetry.space_group_name_H-M   'P 1'
#
loop_
_entity.id
_entity.type
_entity.pdbx_description
1 polymer ?
#
loop_
_entity_poly.entity_id
_entity_poly.type
_entity_poly.pdbx_seq_one_letter_code
_entity_poly.pdbx_strand_id
1 'polypeptide(L)'
;MGQLIAGTCYVKVDGAQLTINGGCEAPLMAVKRETVVPGFYKETDLTPSFKVTALHTPDFPLKQLIAGSDMTVTCEFANGKVYVLAGAYLVDEPVAKGDDATIELSFEGQKGTWQ
;
A
#
# COMPACT_ATOMS: atom_id res chain seq x y z
N MET A 1 -23.67 9.00 17.17
CA MET A 1 -23.42 7.66 16.60
C MET A 1 -21.92 7.60 16.33
N GLY A 2 -21.16 6.78 17.07
CA GLY A 2 -19.71 6.71 16.88
C GLY A 2 -19.39 6.08 15.54
N GLN A 3 -18.75 6.81 14.65
CA GLN A 3 -18.32 6.29 13.36
C GLN A 3 -16.99 5.56 13.57
N LEU A 4 -16.95 4.26 13.29
CA LEU A 4 -15.73 3.47 13.38
C LEU A 4 -14.79 3.92 12.25
N ILE A 5 -13.72 4.64 12.58
CA ILE A 5 -12.75 5.18 11.62
C ILE A 5 -11.48 4.31 11.55
N ALA A 6 -11.30 3.38 12.50
CA ALA A 6 -10.14 2.49 12.61
C ALA A 6 -10.58 1.02 12.76
N GLY A 7 -9.91 0.11 12.06
CA GLY A 7 -10.20 -1.33 12.04
C GLY A 7 -9.25 -2.09 11.12
N THR A 8 -9.44 -3.40 11.01
CA THR A 8 -8.64 -4.28 10.14
C THR A 8 -8.80 -3.87 8.68
N CYS A 9 -7.71 -3.50 8.03
CA CYS A 9 -7.71 -3.28 6.58
C CYS A 9 -7.52 -4.64 5.87
N TYR A 10 -8.03 -4.78 4.66
CA TYR A 10 -7.83 -6.00 3.88
C TYR A 10 -6.93 -5.70 2.69
N VAL A 11 -5.79 -6.37 2.62
CA VAL A 11 -4.87 -6.25 1.48
C VAL A 11 -4.94 -7.52 0.64
N LYS A 12 -5.21 -7.36 -0.65
CA LYS A 12 -5.16 -8.43 -1.63
C LYS A 12 -4.11 -8.10 -2.67
N VAL A 13 -3.24 -9.06 -2.97
CA VAL A 13 -2.24 -8.97 -4.03
C VAL A 13 -2.53 -10.09 -5.02
N ASP A 14 -2.91 -9.74 -6.26
CA ASP A 14 -3.31 -10.70 -7.32
C ASP A 14 -4.36 -11.73 -6.87
N GLY A 15 -5.29 -11.30 -6.00
CA GLY A 15 -6.33 -12.16 -5.44
C GLY A 15 -5.94 -12.95 -4.20
N ALA A 16 -4.65 -13.01 -3.84
CA ALA A 16 -4.20 -13.57 -2.57
C ALA A 16 -4.38 -12.55 -1.45
N GLN A 17 -5.16 -12.89 -0.43
CA GLN A 17 -5.37 -12.02 0.73
C GLN A 17 -4.21 -12.16 1.71
N LEU A 18 -3.59 -11.04 2.06
CA LEU A 18 -2.53 -10.98 3.07
C LEU A 18 -3.14 -10.80 4.45
N THR A 19 -2.58 -11.52 5.42
CA THR A 19 -2.85 -11.27 6.84
C THR A 19 -2.02 -10.08 7.28
N ILE A 20 -2.66 -8.99 7.70
CA ILE A 20 -1.98 -7.75 8.09
C ILE A 20 -2.13 -7.48 9.59
N ASN A 21 -1.10 -6.90 10.19
CA ASN A 21 -1.13 -6.47 11.59
C ASN A 21 -1.63 -5.01 11.71
N GLY A 22 -1.53 -4.23 10.63
CA GLY A 22 -1.96 -2.84 10.56
C GLY A 22 -1.06 -2.01 9.65
N GLY A 23 -1.14 -0.69 9.76
CA GLY A 23 -0.21 0.22 9.08
C GLY A 23 -0.34 0.21 7.55
N CYS A 24 -1.58 0.31 7.04
CA CYS A 24 -1.80 0.53 5.61
C CYS A 24 -1.66 2.01 5.29
N GLU A 25 -0.72 2.36 4.41
CA GLU A 25 -0.49 3.72 3.96
C GLU A 25 -0.58 3.79 2.44
N ALA A 26 -1.39 4.73 1.95
CA ALA A 26 -1.56 5.01 0.53
C ALA A 26 -1.55 6.53 0.31
N PRO A 27 -0.92 7.03 -0.75
CA PRO A 27 -0.91 8.45 -1.07
C PRO A 27 -2.32 8.90 -1.46
N LEU A 28 -2.79 9.97 -0.82
CA LEU A 28 -4.09 10.60 -1.12
C LEU A 28 -4.03 11.51 -2.35
N MET A 29 -2.83 11.95 -2.73
CA MET A 29 -2.61 12.86 -3.86
C MET A 29 -1.78 12.14 -4.93
N ALA A 30 -2.19 12.24 -6.19
CA ALA A 30 -1.42 11.75 -7.33
C ALA A 30 -0.26 12.68 -7.73
N VAL A 31 -0.32 13.94 -7.30
CA VAL A 31 0.69 14.96 -7.58
C VAL A 31 1.08 15.68 -6.31
N LYS A 32 2.37 15.96 -6.14
CA LYS A 32 2.88 16.82 -5.09
C LYS A 32 2.91 18.25 -5.60
N ARG A 33 2.23 19.15 -4.90
CA ARG A 33 2.22 20.59 -5.18
C ARG A 33 3.20 21.31 -4.27
N GLU A 34 4.13 22.04 -4.86
CA GLU A 34 5.08 22.89 -4.14
C GLU A 34 4.90 24.34 -4.57
N THR A 35 4.59 25.22 -3.61
CA THR A 35 4.42 26.65 -3.85
C THR A 35 5.78 27.28 -4.10
N VAL A 36 5.96 27.87 -5.29
CA VAL A 36 7.21 28.56 -5.65
C VAL A 36 7.14 30.03 -5.23
N VAL A 37 6.01 30.68 -5.51
CA VAL A 37 5.67 32.05 -5.07
C VAL A 37 4.16 32.12 -4.85
N PRO A 38 3.63 33.09 -4.09
CA PRO A 38 2.19 33.22 -3.87
C PRO A 38 1.41 33.23 -5.21
N GLY A 39 0.50 32.27 -5.38
CA GLY A 39 -0.31 32.12 -6.60
C GLY A 39 0.30 31.22 -7.69
N PHE A 40 1.55 30.76 -7.56
CA PHE A 40 2.21 29.88 -8.52
C PHE A 40 2.83 28.66 -7.82
N TYR A 41 2.42 27.47 -8.26
CA TYR A 41 2.90 26.20 -7.73
C TYR A 41 3.42 25.31 -8.86
N LYS A 42 4.37 24.44 -8.53
CA LYS A 42 4.84 23.36 -9.41
C LYS A 42 4.16 22.06 -9.00
N GLU A 43 3.71 21.29 -9.98
CA GLU A 43 3.27 19.90 -9.78
C GLU A 43 4.40 18.96 -10.16
N THR A 44 4.65 17.98 -9.29
CA THR A 44 5.50 16.83 -9.59
C THR A 44 4.63 15.59 -9.45
N ASP A 45 4.66 14.72 -10.45
CA ASP A 45 3.96 13.43 -10.37
C ASP A 45 4.53 12.63 -9.20
N LEU A 46 3.63 12.15 -8.34
CA LEU A 46 4.01 11.29 -7.23
C LEU A 46 3.85 9.85 -7.69
N THR A 47 4.89 9.04 -7.53
CA THR A 47 4.80 7.61 -7.81
C THR A 47 3.70 7.00 -6.93
N PRO A 48 2.68 6.37 -7.53
CA PRO A 48 1.68 5.64 -6.77
C PRO A 48 2.36 4.56 -5.93
N SER A 49 2.09 4.56 -4.63
CA SER A 49 2.73 3.65 -3.68
C SER A 49 1.73 3.07 -2.70
N PHE A 50 2.04 1.93 -2.11
CA PHE A 50 1.27 1.35 -1.03
C PHE A 50 2.20 0.68 -0.03
N LYS A 51 2.08 1.01 1.24
CA LYS A 51 2.86 0.38 2.31
C LYS A 51 1.95 -0.39 3.25
N VAL A 52 2.41 -1.56 3.69
CA VAL A 52 1.68 -2.40 4.63
C VAL A 52 2.61 -3.22 5.50
N THR A 53 2.22 -3.39 6.77
CA THR A 53 2.84 -4.35 7.68
C THR A 53 2.03 -5.65 7.69
N ALA A 54 2.56 -6.67 7.02
CA ALA A 54 1.99 -8.00 6.93
C ALA A 54 2.54 -8.94 8.02
N LEU A 55 1.82 -10.03 8.30
CA LEU A 55 2.30 -11.12 9.15
C LEU A 55 2.98 -12.20 8.30
N HIS A 56 4.16 -12.64 8.73
CA HIS A 56 4.92 -13.73 8.11
C HIS A 56 4.34 -15.09 8.52
N THR A 57 3.19 -15.44 7.95
CA THR A 57 2.58 -16.74 8.16
C THR A 57 3.25 -17.82 7.29
N PRO A 58 3.11 -19.12 7.60
CA PRO A 58 3.65 -20.20 6.77
C PRO A 58 3.14 -20.18 5.31
N ASP A 59 1.92 -19.71 5.10
CA ASP A 59 1.28 -19.59 3.78
C ASP A 59 1.54 -18.22 3.11
N PHE A 60 2.43 -17.41 3.67
CA PHE A 60 2.72 -16.08 3.13
C PHE A 60 3.33 -16.20 1.72
N PRO A 61 2.78 -15.50 0.70
CA PRO A 61 3.16 -15.68 -0.70
C PRO A 61 4.48 -14.97 -1.07
N LEU A 62 5.53 -15.14 -0.26
CA LEU A 62 6.81 -14.42 -0.37
C LEU A 62 7.42 -14.49 -1.77
N LYS A 63 7.49 -15.69 -2.37
CA LYS A 63 8.08 -15.88 -3.69
C LYS A 63 7.31 -15.16 -4.80
N GLN A 64 5.98 -15.14 -4.71
CA GLN A 64 5.13 -14.45 -5.68
C GLN A 64 5.31 -12.94 -5.54
N LEU A 65 5.34 -12.42 -4.31
CA LEU A 65 5.51 -10.99 -4.06
C LEU A 65 6.88 -10.47 -4.54
N ILE A 66 7.95 -11.23 -4.30
CA ILE A 66 9.31 -10.84 -4.73
C ILE A 66 9.47 -10.93 -6.25
N ALA A 67 8.88 -11.93 -6.90
CA ALA A 67 8.99 -12.11 -8.35
C ALA A 67 7.98 -11.26 -9.14
N GLY A 68 6.93 -10.76 -8.50
CA GLY A 68 5.86 -10.01 -9.14
C GLY A 68 6.30 -8.60 -9.52
N SER A 69 6.18 -8.25 -10.79
CA SER A 69 6.49 -6.92 -11.32
C SER A 69 5.28 -6.18 -11.89
N ASP A 70 4.11 -6.83 -11.93
CA ASP A 70 2.85 -6.29 -12.50
C ASP A 70 1.65 -6.77 -11.67
N MET A 71 1.71 -6.58 -10.36
CA MET A 71 0.69 -7.04 -9.42
C MET A 71 -0.44 -6.01 -9.27
N THR A 72 -1.64 -6.45 -8.91
CA THR A 72 -2.71 -5.56 -8.46
C THR A 72 -2.86 -5.65 -6.95
N VAL A 73 -2.56 -4.56 -6.25
CA VAL A 73 -2.72 -4.44 -4.80
C VAL A 73 -3.98 -3.66 -4.49
N THR A 74 -4.93 -4.30 -3.82
CA THR A 74 -6.16 -3.67 -3.35
C THR A 74 -6.18 -3.63 -1.84
N CYS A 75 -6.33 -2.44 -1.28
CA CYS A 75 -6.47 -2.20 0.15
C CYS A 75 -7.85 -1.63 0.47
N GLU A 76 -8.65 -2.37 1.22
CA GLU A 76 -9.90 -1.89 1.80
C GLU A 76 -9.64 -1.37 3.21
N PHE A 77 -9.79 -0.06 3.40
CA PHE A 77 -9.64 0.60 4.69
C PHE A 77 -10.91 0.43 5.53
N ALA A 78 -10.74 0.39 6.85
CA ALA A 78 -11.85 0.25 7.80
C ALA A 78 -12.91 1.37 7.72
N ASN A 79 -12.55 2.52 7.14
CA ASN A 79 -13.48 3.62 6.88
C ASN A 79 -14.35 3.41 5.61
N GLY A 80 -14.22 2.26 4.94
CA GLY A 80 -14.95 1.89 3.73
C GLY A 80 -14.34 2.42 2.43
N LYS A 81 -13.17 3.08 2.48
CA LYS A 81 -12.44 3.52 1.29
C LYS A 81 -11.58 2.40 0.74
N VAL A 82 -11.53 2.28 -0.57
CA VAL A 82 -10.70 1.27 -1.24
C VAL A 82 -9.61 1.95 -2.04
N TYR A 83 -8.37 1.55 -1.83
CA TYR A 83 -7.24 1.95 -2.66
C TYR A 83 -6.84 0.79 -3.55
N VAL A 84 -6.71 1.04 -4.85
CA VAL A 84 -6.28 0.06 -5.85
C VAL A 84 -5.01 0.57 -6.51
N LEU A 85 -3.91 -0.15 -6.33
CA LEU A 85 -2.63 0.06 -7.00
C LEU A 85 -2.45 -1.00 -8.09
N ALA A 86 -2.37 -0.56 -9.34
CA ALA A 86 -2.16 -1.41 -10.51
C ALA A 86 -0.71 -1.32 -11.01
N GLY A 87 -0.21 -2.43 -11.55
CA GLY A 87 1.18 -2.54 -11.99
C GLY A 87 2.17 -2.43 -10.85
N ALA A 88 1.80 -2.98 -9.69
CA ALA A 88 2.55 -2.91 -8.46
C ALA A 88 3.71 -3.90 -8.45
N TYR A 89 4.83 -3.47 -7.89
CA TYR A 89 6.01 -4.28 -7.63
C TYR A 89 6.59 -3.91 -6.26
N LEU A 90 7.26 -4.87 -5.62
CA LEU A 90 7.94 -4.57 -4.37
C LEU A 90 9.14 -3.65 -4.64
N VAL A 91 9.19 -2.58 -3.84
CA VAL A 91 10.35 -1.71 -3.72
C VAL A 91 10.91 -1.84 -2.31
N ASP A 92 12.14 -1.39 -2.14
CA ASP A 92 12.92 -1.62 -0.93
C ASP A 92 13.14 -3.12 -0.64
N GLU A 93 14.07 -3.44 0.26
CA GLU A 93 14.30 -4.82 0.69
C GLU A 93 13.29 -5.18 1.78
N PRO A 94 12.32 -6.10 1.54
CA PRO A 94 11.37 -6.50 2.57
C PRO A 94 12.11 -7.27 3.68
N VAL A 95 12.08 -6.73 4.90
CA VAL A 95 12.73 -7.33 6.07
C VAL A 95 11.70 -8.08 6.91
N ALA A 96 11.94 -9.36 7.15
CA ALA A 96 11.17 -10.16 8.10
C ALA A 96 11.74 -10.01 9.52
N LYS A 97 10.94 -9.48 10.44
CA LYS A 97 11.29 -9.38 11.86
C LYS A 97 10.86 -10.65 12.57
N GLY A 98 11.84 -11.45 13.01
CA GLY A 98 11.60 -12.73 13.67
C GLY A 98 10.91 -12.61 15.03
N ASP A 99 11.08 -11.47 15.72
CA ASP A 99 10.54 -11.25 17.07
C ASP A 99 9.03 -11.03 17.07
N ASP A 100 8.51 -10.27 16.09
CA ASP A 100 7.08 -9.93 15.96
C ASP A 100 6.37 -10.71 14.85
N ALA A 101 7.08 -11.58 14.13
CA ALA A 101 6.62 -12.27 12.92
C ALA A 101 5.97 -11.32 11.89
N THR A 102 6.50 -10.11 11.74
CA THR A 102 6.01 -9.09 10.80
C THR A 102 6.96 -8.89 9.63
N ILE A 103 6.41 -8.51 8.48
CA ILE A 103 7.14 -8.08 7.28
C ILE A 103 6.59 -6.72 6.85
N GLU A 104 7.50 -5.77 6.64
CA GLU A 104 7.17 -4.47 6.06
C GLU A 104 7.28 -4.58 4.53
N LEU A 105 6.18 -4.29 3.83
CA LEU A 105 6.12 -4.35 2.37
C LEU A 105 5.86 -2.93 1.84
N SER A 106 6.76 -2.46 0.96
CA SER A 106 6.56 -1.25 0.17
C SER A 106 6.28 -1.66 -1.27
N PHE A 107 5.15 -1.23 -1.81
CA PHE A 107 4.80 -1.40 -3.21
C PHE A 107 4.83 -0.04 -3.91
N GLU A 108 5.36 -0.01 -5.12
CA GLU A 108 5.16 1.09 -6.06
C GLU A 108 4.51 0.54 -7.32
N GLY A 109 3.73 1.36 -8.02
CA GLY A 109 3.06 0.92 -9.23
C GLY A 109 2.78 2.04 -10.22
N GLN A 110 2.19 1.66 -11.36
CA GLN A 110 1.91 2.58 -12.45
C GLN A 110 0.71 3.48 -12.17
N LYS A 111 -0.29 2.98 -11.44
CA LYS A 111 -1.53 3.73 -11.20
C LYS A 111 -2.16 3.39 -9.86
N GLY A 112 -2.37 4.40 -9.02
CA GLY A 112 -3.14 4.32 -7.77
C GLY A 112 -4.48 5.01 -7.92
N THR A 113 -5.58 4.34 -7.56
CA THR A 113 -6.94 4.88 -7.63
C THR A 113 -7.67 4.66 -6.31
N TRP A 114 -8.33 5.71 -5.81
CA TRP A 114 -9.23 5.63 -4.66
C TRP A 114 -10.68 5.46 -5.15
N GLN A 115 -11.41 4.53 -4.51
CA GLN A 115 -12.84 4.28 -4.71
C GLN A 115 -13.61 4.58 -3.41
#